data_AF-A0A352GNN5-F1
#
_entry.id   AF-A0A352GNN5-F1
#
_cell.length_a   1.000
_cell.length_b   1.000
_cell.length_c   1.000
_cell.angle_alpha   90.00
_cell.angle_beta   90.00
_cell.angle_gamma   90.00
#
_symmetry.space_group_name_H-M   'P 1'
#
loop_
_entity.id
_entity.type
_entity.pdbx_description
1 polymer ?
#
loop_
_entity_poly.entity_id
_entity_poly.type
_entity_poly.pdbx_seq_one_letter_code
_entity_poly.pdbx_strand_id
1 'polypeptide(L)'
;MAGKRAVVLFNLGGPDGPDAVEPFLFNLFIDPAIISLPNPFRWFIAKMISRRRAPIAREIYANIGGRSPLLSETQAQASALEAALNGGGQPETRVFVCMRYWH
;
A
#
# COMPACT_ATOMS: atom_id res chain seq x y z
N MET A 1 -22.60 -13.59 -24.47
CA MET A 1 -22.14 -13.96 -23.11
C MET A 1 -21.56 -12.71 -22.47
N ALA A 2 -21.88 -12.43 -21.21
CA ALA A 2 -21.20 -11.36 -20.51
C ALA A 2 -19.70 -11.73 -20.37
N GLY A 3 -18.80 -10.80 -20.67
CA GLY A 3 -17.35 -11.05 -20.68
C GLY A 3 -16.77 -11.24 -19.27
N LYS A 4 -15.44 -11.26 -19.16
CA LYS A 4 -14.73 -11.21 -17.88
C LYS A 4 -14.04 -9.85 -17.71
N ARG A 5 -14.02 -9.33 -16.48
CA ARG A 5 -13.42 -8.05 -16.12
C ARG A 5 -12.59 -8.18 -14.85
N ALA A 6 -11.35 -7.68 -14.90
CA ALA A 6 -10.52 -7.52 -13.72
C ALA A 6 -10.43 -6.02 -13.38
N VAL A 7 -10.61 -5.68 -12.11
CA VAL A 7 -10.38 -4.34 -11.57
C VAL A 7 -9.22 -4.45 -10.58
N VAL A 8 -8.20 -3.60 -10.73
CA VAL A 8 -7.04 -3.59 -9.82
C VAL A 8 -7.01 -2.24 -9.10
N LEU A 9 -7.17 -2.28 -7.78
CA LEU A 9 -7.05 -1.12 -6.91
C LEU A 9 -5.58 -0.95 -6.53
N PHE A 10 -4.99 0.18 -6.92
CA PHE A 10 -3.62 0.52 -6.57
C PHE A 10 -3.58 1.50 -5.41
N ASN A 11 -2.70 1.23 -4.45
CA ASN A 11 -2.35 2.20 -3.42
C ASN A 11 -0.92 1.99 -2.95
N LEU A 12 -0.43 2.88 -2.08
CA LEU A 12 0.91 2.80 -1.52
C LEU A 12 1.09 1.62 -0.56
N GLY A 13 0.01 1.18 0.08
CA GLY A 13 0.06 0.30 1.24
C GLY A 13 0.36 1.08 2.52
N GLY A 14 0.53 0.36 3.62
CA GLY A 14 0.95 0.93 4.88
C GLY A 14 1.29 -0.16 5.89
N PRO A 15 2.10 0.15 6.90
CA PRO A 15 2.61 -0.83 7.85
C PRO A 15 1.47 -1.46 8.65
N ASP A 16 1.55 -2.78 8.83
CA ASP A 16 0.61 -3.59 9.59
C ASP A 16 0.91 -3.64 11.10
N GLY A 17 2.05 -3.07 11.51
CA GLY A 17 2.44 -2.87 12.90
C GLY A 17 3.68 -1.98 13.08
N PRO A 18 4.11 -1.73 14.34
CA PRO A 18 5.24 -0.84 14.65
C PRO A 18 6.59 -1.27 14.04
N ASP A 19 6.80 -2.58 13.93
CA ASP A 19 8.03 -3.16 13.38
C ASP A 19 8.11 -3.03 11.86
N ALA A 20 6.96 -2.96 11.19
CA ALA A 20 6.83 -2.76 9.75
C ALA A 20 7.08 -1.31 9.31
N VAL A 21 7.08 -0.34 10.23
CA VAL A 21 7.19 1.09 9.89
C VAL A 21 8.50 1.42 9.17
N GLU A 22 9.63 0.97 9.70
CA GLU A 22 10.94 1.25 9.07
C GLU A 22 11.09 0.53 7.71
N PRO A 23 10.78 -0.78 7.59
CA PRO A 23 10.74 -1.47 6.30
C PRO A 23 9.82 -0.80 5.26
N PHE A 24 8.62 -0.38 5.65
CA PHE A 24 7.70 0.35 4.76
C PHE A 24 8.32 1.66 4.25
N LEU A 25 8.88 2.47 5.15
CA LEU A 25 9.54 3.72 4.77
C LEU A 25 10.75 3.47 3.85
N PHE A 26 11.49 2.38 4.09
CA PHE A 26 12.59 2.01 3.22
C PHE A 26 12.12 1.69 1.80
N ASN A 27 11.06 0.89 1.67
CA ASN A 27 10.44 0.57 0.38
C ASN A 27 9.93 1.82 -0.34
N LEU A 28 9.37 2.78 0.40
CA LEU A 28 8.93 4.08 -0.13
C LEU A 28 10.11 4.90 -0.69
N PHE A 29 11.19 5.04 0.08
CA PHE A 29 12.30 5.92 -0.29
C PHE A 29 13.32 5.30 -1.26
N ILE A 30 13.36 3.97 -1.41
CA ILE A 30 14.21 3.32 -2.43
C ILE A 30 13.61 3.40 -3.84
N ASP A 31 12.34 3.80 -3.96
CA ASP A 31 11.67 3.93 -5.25
C ASP A 31 12.29 5.08 -6.08
N PRO A 32 12.75 4.82 -7.32
CA PRO A 32 13.28 5.87 -8.21
C PRO A 32 12.24 6.95 -8.55
N ALA A 33 10.95 6.66 -8.45
CA ALA A 33 9.88 7.64 -8.65
C ALA A 33 9.73 8.59 -7.46
N ILE A 34 10.23 8.22 -6.28
CA ILE A 34 10.21 9.04 -5.06
C ILE A 34 11.55 9.75 -4.87
N ILE A 35 12.67 9.05 -5.05
CA ILE A 35 14.03 9.61 -4.98
C ILE A 35 14.79 9.26 -6.27
N SER A 36 14.97 10.25 -7.13
CA SER A 36 15.60 10.12 -8.46
C SER A 36 17.14 10.08 -8.44
N LEU A 37 17.76 9.54 -7.38
CA LEU A 37 19.22 9.35 -7.31
C LEU A 37 19.63 8.00 -7.93
N PRO A 38 20.83 7.88 -8.53
CA PRO A 38 21.36 6.58 -8.91
C PRO A 38 21.76 5.76 -7.67
N ASN A 39 21.80 4.43 -7.82
CA ASN A 39 22.42 3.56 -6.83
C ASN A 39 23.95 3.70 -6.90
N PRO A 40 24.68 3.66 -5.77
CA PRO A 40 24.22 3.29 -4.43
C PRO A 40 23.69 4.46 -3.56
N PHE A 41 23.76 5.71 -4.05
CA PHE A 41 23.38 6.89 -3.27
C PHE A 41 21.93 6.85 -2.80
N ARG A 42 21.00 6.42 -3.66
CA ARG A 42 19.59 6.25 -3.28
C ARG A 42 19.41 5.29 -2.13
N TRP A 43 20.10 4.16 -2.14
CA TRP A 43 20.04 3.16 -1.06
C TRP A 43 20.51 3.73 0.27
N PHE A 44 21.64 4.45 0.27
CA PHE A 44 22.15 5.10 1.49
C PHE A 44 21.18 6.13 2.04
N ILE A 45 20.62 6.98 1.17
CA ILE A 45 19.64 8.00 1.54
C ILE A 45 18.34 7.35 2.03
N ALA A 46 17.81 6.35 1.34
CA ALA A 46 16.61 5.62 1.76
C ALA A 46 16.79 5.01 3.15
N LYS A 47 17.92 4.34 3.40
CA LYS A 47 18.24 3.76 4.71
C LYS A 47 18.37 4.83 5.80
N MET A 48 19.02 5.95 5.51
CA MET A 48 19.19 7.05 6.47
C MET A 48 17.85 7.71 6.81
N ILE A 49 17.04 8.05 5.81
CA ILE A 49 15.74 8.70 6.01
C ILE A 49 14.80 7.77 6.77
N SER A 50 14.73 6.49 6.38
CA SER A 50 13.82 5.52 7.01
C SER A 50 14.13 5.36 8.50
N ARG A 51 15.41 5.19 8.86
CA ARG A 51 15.86 5.10 10.27
C ARG A 51 15.52 6.36 11.07
N ARG A 52 15.70 7.54 10.48
CA ARG A 52 15.41 8.82 11.16
C ARG A 52 13.92 9.08 11.32
N ARG A 53 13.10 8.68 10.35
CA ARG A 53 11.65 8.92 10.35
C ARG A 53 10.86 7.84 11.08
N ALA A 54 11.40 6.63 11.23
CA ALA A 54 10.70 5.52 11.86
C ALA A 54 10.18 5.82 13.28
N PRO A 55 10.92 6.46 14.20
CA PRO A 55 10.39 6.78 15.53
C PRO A 55 9.15 7.67 15.47
N ILE A 56 9.21 8.75 14.69
CA ILE A 56 8.11 9.70 14.51
C ILE A 56 6.90 9.01 13.86
N ALA A 57 7.13 8.19 12.83
CA ALA A 57 6.06 7.46 12.17
C ALA A 57 5.41 6.43 13.10
N ARG A 58 6.17 5.73 13.95
CA ARG A 58 5.62 4.80 14.95
C ARG A 58 4.70 5.52 15.94
N GLU A 59 5.07 6.71 16.41
CA GLU A 59 4.21 7.51 17.29
C GLU A 59 2.90 7.91 16.60
N ILE A 60 2.96 8.32 15.33
CA ILE A 60 1.76 8.63 14.53
C ILE A 60 0.86 7.39 14.39
N TYR A 61 1.45 6.24 14.03
CA TYR A 61 0.68 4.99 13.92
C TYR A 61 0.11 4.55 15.27
N ALA A 62 0.81 4.76 16.38
CA ALA A 62 0.32 4.45 17.72
C ALA A 62 -0.98 5.22 18.04
N ASN A 63 -1.09 6.48 17.62
CA ASN A 63 -2.29 7.29 17.81
C ASN A 63 -3.53 6.79 17.03
N ILE A 64 -3.34 5.91 16.04
CA ILE A 64 -4.42 5.33 15.21
C ILE A 64 -4.57 3.82 15.39
N GLY A 65 -4.09 3.27 16.51
CA GLY A 65 -4.23 1.84 16.83
C GLY A 65 -3.02 0.97 16.44
N GLY A 66 -1.87 1.59 16.19
CA GLY A 66 -0.57 0.91 16.02
C GLY A 66 -0.25 0.43 14.61
N ARG A 67 -1.14 0.66 13.64
CA ARG A 67 -1.00 0.21 12.24
C ARG A 67 -1.79 1.08 11.26
N SER A 68 -1.52 0.92 9.97
CA SER A 68 -2.29 1.56 8.91
C SER A 68 -3.62 0.83 8.68
N PRO A 69 -4.78 1.53 8.71
CA PRO A 69 -6.06 0.94 8.35
C PRO A 69 -6.22 0.79 6.82
N LEU A 70 -5.31 1.38 6.02
CA LEU A 70 -5.46 1.51 4.58
C LEU A 70 -5.78 0.19 3.88
N LEU A 71 -5.07 -0.88 4.23
CA LEU A 71 -5.24 -2.18 3.58
C LEU A 71 -6.60 -2.81 3.89
N SER A 72 -7.02 -2.81 5.15
CA SER A 72 -8.32 -3.36 5.55
C SER A 72 -9.46 -2.56 4.92
N GLU A 73 -9.37 -1.23 4.90
CA GLU A 73 -10.38 -0.39 4.26
C GLU A 73 -10.42 -0.62 2.74
N THR A 74 -9.26 -0.75 2.09
CA THR A 74 -9.19 -1.02 0.64
C THR A 74 -9.77 -2.40 0.32
N GLN A 75 -9.60 -3.41 1.18
CA GLN A 75 -10.19 -4.73 1.02
C GLN A 75 -11.72 -4.70 1.19
N ALA A 76 -12.23 -3.94 2.15
CA ALA A 76 -13.66 -3.73 2.33
C ALA A 76 -14.28 -3.04 1.10
N GLN A 77 -13.63 -1.99 0.59
CA GLN A 77 -14.01 -1.31 -0.64
C GLN A 77 -13.94 -2.24 -1.86
N ALA A 78 -12.90 -3.05 -1.99
CA ALA A 78 -12.77 -4.03 -3.07
C ALA A 78 -13.94 -5.02 -3.09
N SER A 79 -14.29 -5.54 -1.91
CA SER A 79 -15.41 -6.48 -1.75
C SER A 79 -16.75 -5.83 -2.11
N ALA A 80 -16.99 -4.61 -1.64
CA ALA A 80 -18.21 -3.85 -1.96
C ALA A 80 -18.31 -3.53 -3.46
N LEU A 81 -17.19 -3.13 -4.08
CA LEU A 81 -17.11 -2.83 -5.50
C LEU A 81 -17.37 -4.08 -6.35
N GLU A 82 -16.78 -5.21 -5.97
CA GLU A 82 -16.98 -6.47 -6.68
C GLU A 82 -18.44 -6.92 -6.65
N ALA A 83 -19.08 -6.82 -5.48
CA ALA A 83 -20.51 -7.12 -5.34
C ALA A 83 -21.38 -6.20 -6.20
N ALA A 84 -21.08 -4.89 -6.22
CA ALA A 84 -21.82 -3.91 -7.02
C ALA A 84 -21.68 -4.13 -8.53
N LEU A 85 -20.53 -4.62 -9.00
CA LEU A 85 -20.24 -4.81 -10.42
C LEU A 85 -20.77 -6.13 -10.99
N ASN A 86 -21.11 -7.11 -10.15
CA ASN A 86 -21.58 -8.45 -10.57
C ASN A 86 -23.12 -8.58 -10.69
N GLY A 87 -23.82 -7.50 -11.08
CA GLY A 87 -25.28 -7.49 -11.30
C GLY A 87 -25.74 -8.13 -12.63
N GLY A 88 -27.05 -8.39 -12.75
CA GLY A 88 -27.65 -9.09 -13.90
C GLY A 88 -27.27 -8.52 -15.28
N GLY A 89 -26.64 -9.35 -16.11
CA GLY A 89 -26.19 -8.98 -17.47
C GLY A 89 -24.79 -8.37 -17.56
N GLN A 90 -24.12 -8.14 -16.44
CA GLN A 90 -22.76 -7.58 -16.39
C GLN A 90 -21.68 -8.66 -16.55
N PRO A 91 -20.46 -8.28 -17.00
CA PRO A 91 -19.29 -9.15 -16.99
C PRO A 91 -18.99 -9.73 -15.60
N GLU A 92 -18.54 -10.99 -15.57
CA GLU A 92 -17.94 -11.59 -14.38
C GLU A 92 -16.76 -10.73 -13.94
N THR A 93 -16.89 -10.09 -12.79
CA THR A 93 -15.94 -9.09 -12.31
C THR A 93 -15.21 -9.58 -11.08
N ARG A 94 -13.87 -9.48 -11.09
CA ARG A 94 -13.02 -9.70 -9.93
C ARG A 94 -12.24 -8.45 -9.57
N VAL A 95 -12.18 -8.12 -8.29
CA VAL A 95 -11.45 -6.95 -7.79
C VAL A 95 -10.20 -7.40 -7.02
N PHE A 96 -9.05 -6.84 -7.37
CA PHE A 96 -7.75 -7.14 -6.77
C PHE A 96 -7.19 -5.89 -6.09
N VAL A 97 -6.46 -6.08 -5.01
CA VAL A 97 -5.76 -5.00 -4.29
C VAL A 97 -4.26 -5.17 -4.52
N CYS A 98 -3.59 -4.11 -4.96
CA CYS A 98 -2.15 -4.08 -5.19
C CYS A 98 -1.54 -2.89 -4.45
N MET A 99 -0.72 -3.21 -3.45
CA MET A 99 -0.02 -2.21 -2.65
C MET A 99 1.43 -2.11 -3.09
N ARG A 100 1.95 -0.88 -3.20
CA ARG A 100 3.28 -0.65 -3.76
C ARG A 100 4.42 -0.93 -2.77
N TYR A 101 4.27 -0.56 -1.50
CA TYR A 101 5.38 -0.52 -0.53
C TYR A 101 5.19 -1.43 0.68
N TRP A 102 3.97 -1.94 0.90
CA TRP A 102 3.66 -2.88 1.99
C TRP A 102 2.41 -3.70 1.69
N HIS A 103 2.39 -4.98 2.07
CA HIS A 103 1.31 -5.93 1.76
C HIS A 103 0.62 -6.47 3.01
#